data_AF-A0A2L2ZD82-F1
#
_entry.id   AF-A0A2L2ZD82-F1
#
_cell.length_a   1.000
_cell.length_b   1.000
_cell.length_c   1.000
_cell.angle_alpha   90.00
_cell.angle_beta   90.00
_cell.angle_gamma   90.00
#
_symmetry.space_group_name_H-M   'P 1'
#
loop_
_entity.id
_entity.type
_entity.pdbx_description
1 polymer ?
#
loop_
_entity_poly.entity_id
_entity_poly.type
_entity_poly.pdbx_seq_one_letter_code
_entity_poly.pdbx_strand_id
1 'polypeptide(L)'
;RNAVPTDTMQWPGGVIPYVTDPGLYATVFPWVLQKALDAYAKSTCIRFVPRTIEKVYVRFFSGLGCYSYVGISGGAHPLSLGLFCGVEAVIAHELGHAVVCYHEQNRSDRVKYIRI
;
A
#
# COMPACT_ATOMS: atom_id res chain seq x y z
N ARG A 1 -5.84 -2.81 -18.16
CA ARG A 1 -5.01 -3.11 -16.97
C ARG A 1 -4.79 -1.80 -16.22
N ASN A 2 -4.78 -1.83 -14.90
CA ASN A 2 -4.61 -0.67 -14.00
C ASN A 2 -3.35 -0.76 -13.14
N ALA A 3 -2.48 -1.74 -13.36
CA ALA A 3 -1.16 -1.77 -12.73
C ALA A 3 -0.17 -0.89 -13.52
N VAL A 4 0.80 -0.33 -12.82
CA VAL A 4 1.92 0.39 -13.45
C VAL A 4 2.62 -0.53 -14.48
N PRO A 5 2.82 -0.08 -15.72
CA PRO A 5 3.40 -0.91 -16.78
C PRO A 5 4.93 -1.01 -16.73
N THR A 6 5.60 -0.18 -15.94
CA THR A 6 7.06 -0.08 -15.88
C THR A 6 7.65 -0.83 -14.68
N ASP A 7 8.71 -1.59 -14.92
CA ASP A 7 9.38 -2.39 -13.89
C ASP A 7 10.13 -1.55 -12.86
N THR A 8 10.51 -0.31 -13.20
CA THR A 8 11.23 0.60 -12.29
C THR A 8 10.42 1.05 -11.08
N MET A 9 9.10 0.86 -11.12
CA MET A 9 8.18 1.20 -10.04
C MET A 9 7.71 -0.04 -9.25
N GLN A 10 8.22 -1.24 -9.59
CA GLN A 10 7.85 -2.49 -8.92
C GLN A 10 8.86 -2.86 -7.84
N TRP A 11 8.36 -3.46 -6.75
CA TRP A 11 9.18 -3.97 -5.66
C TRP A 11 9.99 -5.20 -6.08
N PRO A 12 11.34 -5.17 -6.00
CA PRO A 12 12.17 -6.30 -6.40
C PRO A 12 11.79 -7.58 -5.66
N GLY A 13 11.51 -8.64 -6.41
CA GLY A 13 11.11 -9.95 -5.86
C GLY A 13 9.77 -9.95 -5.11
N GLY A 14 8.96 -8.89 -5.24
CA GLY A 14 7.70 -8.75 -4.49
C GLY A 14 7.88 -8.55 -2.99
N VAL A 15 9.10 -8.18 -2.54
CA VAL A 15 9.40 -7.94 -1.13
C VAL A 15 9.31 -6.44 -0.85
N ILE A 16 8.47 -6.07 0.12
CA ILE A 16 8.18 -4.68 0.50
C ILE A 16 8.61 -4.49 1.95
N PRO A 17 9.82 -3.93 2.19
CA PRO A 17 10.26 -3.57 3.53
C PRO A 17 9.34 -2.49 4.11
N TYR A 18 9.01 -2.58 5.39
CA TYR A 18 8.19 -1.56 6.05
C TYR A 18 8.62 -1.22 7.47
N VAL A 19 8.21 -0.03 7.91
CA VAL A 19 8.26 0.40 9.31
C VAL A 19 6.93 1.03 9.70
N THR A 20 6.61 1.00 10.98
CA THR A 20 5.45 1.70 11.56
C THR A 20 5.95 2.86 12.42
N ASP A 21 5.41 4.04 12.17
CA ASP A 21 5.65 5.18 13.06
C ASP A 21 4.90 4.96 14.38
N PRO A 22 5.47 5.40 15.53
CA PRO A 22 4.80 5.28 16.83
C PRO A 22 3.39 5.91 16.86
N GLY A 23 3.20 7.01 16.13
CA GLY A 23 1.90 7.71 16.05
C GLY A 23 0.81 6.95 15.30
N LEU A 24 1.15 5.90 14.54
CA LEU A 24 0.17 5.09 13.81
C LEU A 24 -0.85 4.43 14.76
N TYR A 25 -0.42 4.03 15.95
CA TYR A 25 -1.27 3.33 16.93
C TYR A 25 -2.44 4.16 17.45
N ALA A 26 -2.45 5.48 17.21
CA ALA A 26 -3.60 6.34 17.52
C ALA A 26 -4.80 6.11 16.58
N THR A 27 -4.59 5.45 15.44
CA THR A 27 -5.59 5.33 14.35
C THR A 27 -5.76 3.91 13.84
N VAL A 28 -4.71 3.07 13.96
CA VAL A 28 -4.70 1.70 13.49
C VAL A 28 -4.19 0.77 14.58
N PHE A 29 -4.97 -0.24 14.94
CA PHE A 29 -4.49 -1.29 15.83
C PHE A 29 -3.49 -2.20 15.11
N PRO A 30 -2.40 -2.64 15.78
CA PRO A 30 -1.37 -3.48 15.16
C PRO A 30 -1.93 -4.75 14.49
N TRP A 31 -2.93 -5.38 15.12
CA TRP A 31 -3.54 -6.60 14.60
C TRP A 31 -4.37 -6.38 13.33
N VAL A 32 -4.94 -5.19 13.12
CA VAL A 32 -5.68 -4.87 11.88
C VAL A 32 -4.70 -4.67 10.73
N LEU A 33 -3.59 -3.96 10.97
CA LEU A 33 -2.52 -3.84 10.00
C LEU A 33 -1.99 -5.22 9.63
N GLN A 34 -1.68 -6.06 10.62
CA GLN A 34 -1.17 -7.42 10.37
C GLN A 34 -2.13 -8.26 9.52
N LYS A 35 -3.44 -8.22 9.79
CA LYS A 35 -4.45 -8.90 8.97
C LYS A 35 -4.38 -8.50 7.49
N ALA A 36 -4.25 -7.19 7.20
CA ALA A 36 -4.15 -6.71 5.83
C ALA A 36 -2.84 -7.17 5.15
N LEU A 37 -1.71 -7.17 5.87
CA LEU A 37 -0.44 -7.70 5.36
C LEU A 37 -0.54 -9.21 5.07
N ASP A 38 -1.16 -9.97 5.98
CA ASP A 38 -1.37 -11.42 5.86
C ASP A 38 -2.30 -11.77 4.69
N ALA A 39 -3.32 -10.95 4.43
CA ALA A 39 -4.21 -11.13 3.28
C ALA A 39 -3.43 -11.10 1.95
N TYR A 40 -2.49 -10.17 1.79
CA TYR A 40 -1.59 -10.16 0.63
C TYR A 40 -0.69 -11.39 0.59
N ALA A 41 -0.10 -11.78 1.72
CA ALA A 41 0.80 -12.93 1.78
C ALA A 41 0.08 -14.25 1.44
N LYS A 42 -1.19 -14.38 1.84
CA LYS A 42 -2.04 -15.55 1.59
C LYS A 42 -2.51 -15.66 0.14
N SER A 43 -2.81 -14.53 -0.50
CA SER A 43 -3.43 -14.50 -1.83
C SER A 43 -2.46 -14.21 -2.98
N THR A 44 -1.24 -13.77 -2.68
CA THR A 44 -0.27 -13.34 -3.69
C THR A 44 1.16 -13.77 -3.32
N CYS A 45 2.12 -13.48 -4.20
CA CYS A 45 3.55 -13.61 -3.90
C CYS A 45 4.14 -12.39 -3.17
N ILE A 46 3.35 -11.33 -2.91
CA ILE A 46 3.84 -10.12 -2.24
C ILE A 46 4.11 -10.40 -0.76
N ARG A 47 5.25 -9.91 -0.26
CA ARG A 47 5.67 -10.07 1.14
C ARG A 47 6.02 -8.73 1.75
N PHE A 48 5.24 -8.29 2.72
CA PHE A 48 5.60 -7.16 3.57
C PHE A 48 6.47 -7.64 4.72
N VAL A 49 7.68 -7.09 4.85
CA VAL A 49 8.67 -7.53 5.85
C VAL A 49 9.13 -6.35 6.70
N PRO A 50 9.38 -6.53 8.01
CA PRO A 50 9.99 -5.48 8.82
C PRO A 50 11.33 -5.05 8.20
N ARG A 51 11.46 -3.75 7.98
CA ARG A 51 12.67 -3.15 7.41
C ARG A 51 13.86 -3.36 8.32
N THR A 52 15.02 -3.62 7.72
CA THR A 52 16.34 -3.63 8.36
C THR A 52 17.15 -2.42 7.88
N ILE A 53 17.86 -2.57 6.76
CA ILE A 53 18.81 -1.59 6.20
C ILE A 53 18.35 -1.00 4.86
N GLU A 54 17.21 -1.45 4.33
CA GLU A 54 16.76 -1.13 2.98
C GLU A 54 16.54 0.39 2.85
N LYS A 55 17.08 1.00 1.79
CA LYS A 55 16.93 2.44 1.56
C LYS A 55 15.51 2.81 1.14
N VAL A 56 14.84 1.89 0.45
CA VAL A 56 13.47 2.05 -0.06
C VAL A 56 12.55 1.14 0.72
N TYR A 57 11.52 1.70 1.33
CA TYR A 57 10.62 0.98 2.23
C TYR A 57 9.32 1.76 2.44
N VAL A 58 8.24 1.08 2.82
CA VAL A 58 6.98 1.69 3.20
C VAL A 58 7.05 2.18 4.65
N ARG A 59 6.71 3.45 4.88
CA ARG A 59 6.56 4.03 6.22
C ARG A 59 5.08 4.27 6.49
N PHE A 60 4.49 3.43 7.33
CA PHE A 60 3.12 3.61 7.81
C PHE A 60 3.08 4.69 8.88
N PHE A 61 2.22 5.69 8.72
CA PHE A 61 2.07 6.77 9.68
C PHE A 61 0.62 7.27 9.76
N SER A 62 0.28 7.95 10.83
CA SER A 62 -1.03 8.61 10.99
C SER A 62 -0.96 10.02 10.40
N GLY A 63 -1.49 10.18 9.20
CA GLY A 63 -1.62 11.47 8.51
C GLY A 63 -3.08 11.91 8.35
N LEU A 64 -3.32 12.86 7.45
CA LEU A 64 -4.67 13.29 7.09
C LEU A 64 -5.22 12.38 5.98
N GLY A 65 -6.17 11.52 6.34
CA GLY A 65 -6.82 10.59 5.42
C GLY A 65 -6.01 9.32 5.13
N CYS A 66 -6.51 8.54 4.16
CA CYS A 66 -5.93 7.27 3.74
C CYS A 66 -5.33 7.48 2.35
N TYR A 67 -4.02 7.26 2.20
CA TYR A 67 -3.36 7.37 0.90
C TYR A 67 -2.00 6.68 0.87
N SER A 68 -1.57 6.36 -0.34
CA SER A 68 -0.23 5.87 -0.69
C SER A 68 0.13 6.36 -2.10
N TYR A 69 1.43 6.50 -2.39
CA TYR A 69 1.85 6.59 -3.80
C TYR A 69 1.68 5.23 -4.49
N VAL A 70 1.53 5.27 -5.82
CA VAL A 70 1.47 4.05 -6.63
C VAL A 70 2.87 3.56 -6.96
N GLY A 71 3.21 2.32 -6.56
CA GLY A 71 4.53 1.72 -6.77
C GLY A 71 5.65 2.39 -5.96
N ILE A 72 6.90 2.19 -6.35
CA ILE A 72 8.07 2.77 -5.65
C ILE A 72 8.17 4.28 -5.91
N SER A 73 8.19 5.07 -4.82
CA SER A 73 8.43 6.54 -4.87
C SER A 73 9.89 6.95 -4.61
N GLY A 74 10.74 6.02 -4.16
CA GLY A 74 12.15 6.25 -3.81
C GLY A 74 12.34 6.70 -2.35
N GLY A 75 13.30 6.09 -1.65
CA GLY A 75 13.51 6.35 -0.23
C GLY A 75 12.37 5.85 0.66
N ALA A 76 12.05 6.59 1.72
CA ALA A 76 10.91 6.29 2.59
C ALA A 76 9.60 6.62 1.87
N HIS A 77 8.85 5.58 1.49
CA HIS A 77 7.54 5.67 0.84
C HIS A 77 6.44 5.90 1.89
N PRO A 78 5.87 7.11 2.00
CA PRO A 78 4.87 7.39 3.02
C PRO A 78 3.53 6.72 2.66
N LEU A 79 2.93 6.04 3.63
CA LEU A 79 1.57 5.50 3.54
C LEU A 79 0.77 5.98 4.76
N SER A 80 -0.18 6.87 4.50
CA SER A 80 -1.01 7.48 5.54
C SER A 80 -2.19 6.58 5.85
N LEU A 81 -2.35 6.24 7.11
CA LEU A 81 -3.55 5.62 7.67
C LEU A 81 -4.04 6.51 8.79
N GLY A 82 -4.73 7.60 8.43
CA GLY A 82 -5.31 8.54 9.39
C GLY A 82 -6.57 8.02 10.08
N LEU A 83 -7.33 8.97 10.66
CA LEU A 83 -8.61 8.67 11.29
C LEU A 83 -9.56 7.98 10.29
N PHE A 84 -10.27 6.95 10.76
CA PHE A 84 -11.16 6.07 9.97
C PHE A 84 -10.47 5.16 8.94
N CYS A 85 -9.14 5.17 8.82
CA CYS A 85 -8.41 4.28 7.90
C CYS A 85 -8.09 2.90 8.50
N GLY A 86 -8.29 2.70 9.80
CA GLY A 86 -7.99 1.46 10.54
C GLY A 86 -8.96 0.30 10.26
N VAL A 87 -9.36 0.11 9.02
CA VAL A 87 -10.23 -0.96 8.53
C VAL A 87 -9.42 -1.82 7.56
N GLU A 88 -9.44 -3.14 7.72
CA GLU A 88 -8.64 -4.09 6.94
C GLU A 88 -8.73 -3.84 5.42
N ALA A 89 -9.94 -3.64 4.88
CA ALA A 89 -10.15 -3.38 3.46
C ALA A 89 -9.55 -2.04 2.98
N VAL A 90 -9.58 -1.01 3.81
CA VAL A 90 -8.97 0.30 3.51
C VAL A 90 -7.46 0.19 3.53
N ILE A 91 -6.89 -0.48 4.52
CA ILE A 91 -5.45 -0.75 4.56
C ILE A 91 -5.04 -1.55 3.31
N ALA A 92 -5.76 -2.62 2.99
CA ALA A 92 -5.48 -3.44 1.81
C ALA A 92 -5.53 -2.66 0.49
N HIS A 93 -6.42 -1.66 0.40
CA HIS A 93 -6.49 -0.72 -0.72
C HIS A 93 -5.21 0.11 -0.84
N GLU A 94 -4.76 0.73 0.25
CA GLU A 94 -3.53 1.55 0.26
C GLU A 94 -2.26 0.72 0.03
N LEU A 95 -2.24 -0.52 0.53
CA LEU A 95 -1.20 -1.49 0.18
C LEU A 95 -1.20 -1.79 -1.32
N GLY A 96 -2.38 -1.84 -1.95
CA GLY A 96 -2.52 -2.07 -3.39
C GLY A 96 -1.89 -0.95 -4.22
N HIS A 97 -2.08 0.30 -3.80
CA HIS A 97 -1.35 1.43 -4.35
C HIS A 97 0.16 1.24 -4.20
N ALA A 98 0.66 0.96 -2.99
CA ALA A 98 2.09 0.73 -2.77
C ALA A 98 2.63 -0.43 -3.64
N VAL A 99 1.85 -1.49 -3.87
CA VAL A 99 2.26 -2.63 -4.69
C VAL A 99 2.48 -2.24 -6.15
N VAL A 100 1.50 -1.58 -6.81
CA VAL A 100 1.55 -0.90 -8.15
C VAL A 100 0.15 -0.65 -8.76
N CYS A 101 -0.95 -0.79 -8.00
CA CYS A 101 -2.30 -0.70 -8.56
C CYS A 101 -2.85 0.73 -8.54
N TYR A 102 -3.30 1.24 -9.68
CA TYR A 102 -4.19 2.40 -9.74
C TYR A 102 -5.62 1.98 -9.43
N HIS A 103 -6.46 2.96 -9.09
CA HIS A 103 -7.90 2.73 -8.96
C HIS A 103 -8.49 2.12 -10.24
N GLU A 104 -9.43 1.20 -10.06
CA GLU A 104 -10.01 0.43 -11.17
C GLU A 104 -10.75 1.33 -12.17
N GLN A 105 -11.44 2.36 -11.68
CA GLN A 105 -12.10 3.34 -12.55
C GLN A 105 -11.13 4.15 -13.40
N ASN A 106 -9.81 4.05 -13.22
CA ASN A 106 -8.82 4.72 -14.08
C ASN A 106 -8.34 3.85 -15.25
N ARG A 107 -8.82 2.62 -15.39
CA ARG A 107 -8.47 1.76 -16.53
C ARG A 107 -8.71 2.47 -17.87
N SER A 108 -7.85 2.17 -18.84
CA SER A 108 -7.96 2.72 -20.20
C SER A 108 -9.25 2.33 -20.92
N ASP A 109 -9.88 1.23 -20.54
CA ASP A 109 -11.14 0.74 -21.09
C ASP A 109 -12.39 1.13 -20.27
N ARG A 110 -12.25 1.96 -19.22
CA ARG A 110 -13.36 2.31 -18.29
C ARG A 110 -14.62 2.83 -18.98
N VAL A 111 -14.47 3.53 -20.10
CA VAL A 111 -15.58 4.18 -20.82
C VAL A 111 -16.58 3.18 -21.39
N LYS A 112 -16.21 1.89 -21.46
CA LYS A 112 -17.11 0.79 -21.82
C LYS A 112 -18.03 0.35 -20.67
N TYR A 113 -17.69 0.71 -19.43
CA TYR A 113 -18.32 0.18 -18.21
C TYR A 113 -19.01 1.26 -17.37
N ILE A 114 -18.46 2.47 -17.35
CA ILE A 114 -18.93 3.57 -16.51
C ILE A 114 -18.95 4.91 -17.26
N ARG A 115 -19.83 5.81 -16.81
CA ARG A 115 -19.80 7.24 -17.15
C ARG A 115 -19.51 8.02 -15.87
N ILE A 116 -18.73 9.09 -16.00
CA ILE A 116 -18.35 9.97 -14.89
C ILE A 116 -19.28 11.17 -14.89
#